data_AF-A0A164Z7T9-F1
#
_entry.id   AF-A0A164Z7T9-F1
#
_cell.length_a   1.000
_cell.length_b   1.000
_cell.length_c   1.000
_cell.angle_alpha   90.00
_cell.angle_beta   90.00
_cell.angle_gamma   90.00
#
_symmetry.space_group_name_H-M   'P 1'
#
loop_
_entity.id
_entity.type
_entity.pdbx_description
1 polymer ?
#
loop_
_entity_poly.entity_id
_entity_poly.type
_entity_poly.pdbx_seq_one_letter_code
_entity_poly.pdbx_strand_id
1 'polypeptide(L)' 'KRKAEEDLSQSVYAKRHRDRVRTMTTMEREIEKAKNNDRHARNRAIRKLKTTKEYIEANEEKRAELEKVTTSNVMHRR' A
#
# COMPACT_ATOMS: atom_id res chain seq x y z
N LYS A 1 -10.92 12.72 15.82
CA LYS A 1 -10.99 11.51 14.98
C LYS A 1 -12.25 11.50 14.11
N ARG A 2 -13.47 11.53 14.69
CA ARG A 2 -14.74 11.62 13.90
C ARG A 2 -14.78 12.72 12.84
N LYS A 3 -14.43 13.97 13.18
CA LYS A 3 -14.48 15.10 12.23
C LYS A 3 -13.57 14.90 11.01
N ALA A 4 -12.35 14.38 11.24
CA ALA A 4 -11.39 14.08 10.16
C ALA A 4 -11.85 12.89 9.29
N GLU A 5 -12.56 11.91 9.86
CA GLU A 5 -13.17 10.81 9.12
C GLU A 5 -14.39 11.26 8.30
N GLU A 6 -15.21 12.16 8.85
CA GLU A 6 -16.31 12.81 8.14
C GLU A 6 -15.80 13.66 6.96
N ASP A 7 -14.77 14.49 7.18
CA ASP A 7 -14.14 15.32 6.15
C ASP A 7 -13.50 14.46 5.03
N LEU A 8 -12.82 13.38 5.40
CA LEU A 8 -12.29 12.41 4.43
C LEU A 8 -13.43 11.75 3.65
N SER A 9 -14.55 11.42 4.30
CA SER A 9 -15.73 10.85 3.64
C SER A 9 -16.33 11.84 2.64
N GLN A 10 -16.35 13.14 2.95
CA GLN A 10 -16.92 14.18 2.09
C GLN A 10 -15.98 14.63 0.96
N SER A 11 -14.70 14.23 0.99
CA SER A 11 -13.77 14.54 -0.09
C SER A 11 -14.22 13.97 -1.45
N VAL A 12 -13.96 14.72 -2.52
CA VAL A 12 -14.29 14.32 -3.91
C VAL A 12 -13.67 12.96 -4.26
N TYR A 13 -12.46 12.70 -3.77
CA TYR A 13 -11.76 11.43 -3.99
C TYR A 13 -12.44 10.25 -3.28
N ALA A 14 -12.86 10.42 -2.02
CA ALA A 14 -13.56 9.36 -1.29
C ALA A 14 -14.96 9.10 -1.88
N LYS A 15 -15.65 10.14 -2.37
CA LYS A 15 -16.91 9.98 -3.10
C LYS A 15 -16.72 9.17 -4.39
N ARG A 16 -15.77 9.55 -5.25
CA ARG A 16 -15.45 8.82 -6.49
C ARG A 16 -15.05 7.36 -6.23
N HIS A 17 -14.25 7.12 -5.19
CA HIS A 17 -13.88 5.75 -4.81
C HIS A 17 -15.10 4.93 -4.37
N ARG A 18 -15.98 5.50 -3.53
CA ARG A 18 -17.23 4.83 -3.12
C ARG A 18 -18.13 4.51 -4.30
N ASP A 19 -18.32 5.46 -5.21
CA ASP A 19 -19.16 5.28 -6.39
C ASP A 19 -18.59 4.17 -7.30
N ARG A 20 -17.27 4.15 -7.51
CA ARG A 20 -16.58 3.10 -8.27
C ARG A 20 -16.75 1.71 -7.64
N VAL A 21 -16.53 1.59 -6.32
CA VAL A 21 -16.73 0.32 -5.62
C VAL A 21 -18.18 -0.14 -5.69
N ARG A 22 -19.13 0.80 -5.64
CA ARG A 22 -20.57 0.49 -5.73
C ARG A 22 -20.94 -0.12 -7.08
N THR A 23 -20.33 0.35 -8.17
CA THR A 23 -20.57 -0.19 -9.53
C THR A 23 -19.88 -1.52 -9.81
N MET A 24 -18.91 -1.93 -8.99
CA MET A 24 -18.17 -3.18 -9.18
C MET A 24 -18.96 -4.41 -8.73
N THR A 25 -18.79 -5.49 -9.47
CA THR A 25 -19.25 -6.84 -9.11
C THR A 25 -18.50 -7.37 -7.87
N THR A 26 -19.03 -8.42 -7.25
CA THR A 26 -18.40 -9.07 -6.10
C THR A 26 -16.98 -9.55 -6.41
N MET A 27 -16.79 -10.20 -7.55
CA MET A 27 -15.47 -10.68 -8.01
C MET A 27 -14.48 -9.54 -8.21
N GLU A 28 -14.90 -8.43 -8.85
CA GLU A 28 -14.04 -7.27 -9.04
C GLU A 28 -13.63 -6.62 -7.72
N ARG A 29 -14.54 -6.54 -6.74
CA ARG A 29 -14.24 -6.03 -5.40
C ARG A 29 -13.23 -6.91 -4.68
N GLU A 30 -13.32 -8.22 -4.81
CA GLU A 30 -12.36 -9.16 -4.23
C GLU A 30 -10.97 -8.99 -4.84
N ILE A 31 -10.89 -8.85 -6.17
CA ILE A 31 -9.63 -8.56 -6.87
C ILE A 31 -9.04 -7.22 -6.43
N GLU A 32 -9.85 -6.17 -6.31
CA GLU A 32 -9.37 -4.86 -5.86
C GLU A 32 -8.89 -4.88 -4.40
N LYS A 33 -9.61 -5.60 -3.54
CA LYS A 33 -9.21 -5.85 -2.15
C LYS A 33 -7.88 -6.60 -2.08
N ALA A 34 -7.69 -7.64 -2.90
CA ALA A 34 -6.43 -8.38 -2.98
C ALA A 34 -5.27 -7.47 -3.42
N LYS A 35 -5.45 -6.68 -4.48
CA LYS A 35 -4.47 -5.70 -4.96
C LYS A 35 -4.09 -4.67 -3.88
N ASN A 36 -5.08 -4.15 -3.16
CA ASN A 36 -4.83 -3.21 -2.07
C ASN A 36 -4.09 -3.87 -0.90
N ASN A 37 -4.46 -5.10 -0.53
CA ASN A 37 -3.79 -5.86 0.51
C ASN A 37 -2.30 -6.12 0.16
N ASP A 38 -2.01 -6.45 -1.09
CA ASP A 38 -0.63 -6.62 -1.57
C ASP A 38 0.15 -5.31 -1.51
N ARG A 39 -0.45 -4.21 -1.99
CA ARG A 39 0.17 -2.88 -1.90
C ARG A 39 0.48 -2.50 -0.46
N HIS A 40 -0.45 -2.74 0.47
CA HIS A 40 -0.22 -2.48 1.89
C HIS A 40 0.84 -3.38 2.50
N ALA A 41 0.94 -4.65 2.10
CA ALA A 41 1.99 -5.56 2.53
C ALA A 41 3.38 -5.05 2.10
N ARG A 42 3.55 -4.70 0.82
CA ARG A 42 4.80 -4.12 0.28
C ARG A 42 5.18 -2.83 1.01
N ASN A 43 4.23 -1.92 1.17
CA ASN A 43 4.46 -0.63 1.85
C ASN A 43 4.87 -0.82 3.32
N ARG A 44 4.27 -1.79 4.03
CA ARG A 44 4.67 -2.11 5.40
C ARG A 44 6.09 -2.67 5.47
N ALA A 45 6.45 -3.57 4.56
CA ALA A 45 7.79 -4.13 4.49
C ALA A 45 8.85 -3.05 4.19
N ILE A 46 8.59 -2.18 3.22
CA ILE A 46 9.47 -1.04 2.91
C ILE A 46 9.60 -0.10 4.11
N ARG A 47 8.52 0.24 4.81
CA ARG A 47 8.62 1.09 6.01
C ARG A 47 9.51 0.48 7.08
N LYS A 48 9.41 -0.84 7.31
CA LYS A 48 10.29 -1.54 8.24
C LYS A 48 11.74 -1.51 7.77
N LEU A 49 11.99 -1.78 6.48
CA LEU A 49 13.32 -1.68 5.88
C LEU A 49 13.93 -0.28 6.10
N LYS A 50 13.15 0.79 5.90
CA LYS A 50 13.64 2.17 6.07
C LYS A 50 14.08 2.52 7.50
N THR A 51 13.67 1.73 8.49
CA THR A 51 14.10 1.89 9.88
C THR A 51 15.33 1.07 10.24
N THR A 52 15.83 0.19 9.36
CA THR A 52 17.02 -0.62 9.65
C THR A 52 18.29 0.21 9.46
N LYS A 53 19.30 -0.09 10.29
CA LYS A 53 20.63 0.54 10.21
C LYS A 53 21.26 0.36 8.82
N GLU A 54 21.12 -0.84 8.25
CA GLU A 54 21.59 -1.16 6.89
C GLU A 54 21.03 -0.23 5.82
N TYR A 55 19.74 0.13 5.90
CA TYR A 55 19.13 1.04 4.93
C TYR A 55 19.58 2.49 5.15
N ILE A 56 19.72 2.90 6.41
CA ILE A 56 20.13 4.27 6.78
C ILE A 56 21.56 4.53 6.32
N GLU A 57 22.47 3.58 6.54
CA GLU A 57 23.90 3.70 6.19
C GLU A 57 24.19 3.39 4.71
N ALA A 58 23.23 2.80 3.99
CA ALA A 58 23.38 2.48 2.57
C ALA A 58 23.35 3.72 1.67
N ASN A 59 24.13 3.66 0.58
CA ASN A 59 24.07 4.60 -0.55
C ASN A 59 22.75 4.44 -1.34
N GLU A 60 22.42 5.43 -2.17
CA GLU A 60 21.15 5.46 -2.93
C GLU A 60 20.94 4.23 -3.82
N GLU A 61 21.99 3.78 -4.52
CA GLU A 61 21.94 2.56 -5.35
C GLU A 61 21.60 1.33 -4.51
N LYS A 62 22.21 1.21 -3.33
CA LYS A 62 22.00 0.07 -2.44
C LYS A 62 20.62 0.13 -1.77
N ARG A 63 20.11 1.32 -1.46
CA ARG A 63 18.73 1.51 -0.98
C ARG A 63 17.71 1.05 -2.03
N ALA A 64 17.93 1.41 -3.30
CA ALA A 64 17.05 0.98 -4.39
C ALA A 64 17.08 -0.54 -4.57
N GLU A 65 18.25 -1.17 -4.44
CA GLU A 65 18.39 -2.63 -4.48
C GLU A 65 17.65 -3.30 -3.31
N LEU A 66 17.82 -2.81 -2.08
CA LEU A 66 17.16 -3.34 -0.89
C LEU A 66 15.63 -3.23 -0.98
N GLU A 67 15.10 -2.14 -1.52
CA GLU A 67 13.66 -1.98 -1.76
C GLU A 67 13.13 -2.98 -2.79
N LYS A 68 13.87 -3.22 -3.89
CA LYS A 68 13.51 -4.21 -4.91
C LYS A 68 13.51 -5.63 -4.35
N VAL A 69 14.55 -6.00 -3.59
CA VAL A 69 14.66 -7.33 -2.96
C VAL A 69 13.52 -7.54 -1.94
N THR A 70 13.27 -6.53 -1.10
CA THR A 70 12.21 -6.61 -0.08
C THR A 70 10.83 -6.73 -0.71
N THR A 71 10.56 -5.99 -1.79
CA THR A 71 9.28 -6.10 -2.50
C THR A 71 9.10 -7.44 -3.21
N SER A 72 10.16 -7.98 -3.81
CA SER A 72 10.16 -9.33 -4.39
C SER A 72 9.89 -10.42 -3.34
N ASN A 73 10.56 -10.34 -2.17
CA ASN A 73 10.37 -11.29 -1.08
C ASN A 73 8.93 -11.30 -0.51
N VAL A 74 8.26 -10.15 -0.46
CA VAL A 74 6.86 -10.06 -0.04
C VAL A 74 5.93 -10.74 -1.04
N MET A 75 6.24 -10.65 -2.34
CA MET A 75 5.47 -11.31 -3.40
C MET A 75 5.66 -12.83 -3.40
N HIS A 76 6.86 -13.32 -3.10
CA HIS A 76 7.17 -14.76 -3.12
C HIS A 76 6.65 -15.53 -1.90
N ARG A 77 6.45 -14.87 -0.74
CA ARG A 77 5.96 -15.52 0.50
C ARG A 77 4.44 -15.70 0.57
N ARG A 78 3.67 -15.31 -0.46
CA ARG A 78 2.21 -15.41 -0.50
C ARG A 78 1.78 -16.40 -1.56
#